data_AF-A0A0F9BYQ2-F1
#
_entry.id   AF-A0A0F9BYQ2-F1
#
_cell.length_a   1.000
_cell.length_b   1.000
_cell.length_c   1.000
_cell.angle_alpha   90.00
_cell.angle_beta   90.00
_cell.angle_gamma   90.00
#
_symmetry.space_group_name_H-M   'P 1'
#
loop_
_entity.id
_entity.type
_entity.pdbx_description
1 polymer ?
#
loop_
_entity_poly.entity_id
_entity_poly.type
_entity_poly.pdbx_seq_one_letter_code
_entity_poly.pdbx_strand_id
1 'polypeptide(L)'
;MQNYTGRGWEGKNYDNNLSTKEITKIVRQRLKKEFSECKFSVRYKSFAGGSSISCALVSAPFDVFTEDLKDGYIQVNHFYIEKENIFTDKAKEVLKKVTDMFTSFNYNDSDAQIDYFSTNFYFHLEVGQWDKPFIKTA
;
A
#
# COMPACT_ATOMS: atom_id res chain seq x y z
N MET A 1 10.07 -15.20 9.38
CA MET A 1 11.16 -15.78 8.58
C MET A 1 11.17 -15.04 7.25
N GLN A 2 12.24 -14.32 6.95
CA GLN A 2 12.48 -13.68 5.65
C GLN A 2 13.15 -14.71 4.75
N ASN A 3 12.54 -15.04 3.61
CA ASN A 3 13.09 -16.00 2.66
C ASN A 3 13.75 -15.22 1.53
N TYR A 4 15.03 -14.89 1.68
CA TYR A 4 15.87 -14.51 0.55
C TYR A 4 16.32 -15.80 -0.13
N THR A 5 15.79 -16.08 -1.31
CA THR A 5 16.36 -17.11 -2.19
C THR A 5 17.25 -16.39 -3.21
N GLY A 6 18.22 -17.07 -3.80
CA GLY A 6 19.22 -16.46 -4.71
C GLY A 6 18.68 -15.90 -6.04
N ARG A 7 17.39 -15.51 -6.12
CA ARG A 7 16.65 -15.00 -7.29
C ARG A 7 15.57 -13.97 -6.91
N GLY A 8 15.78 -13.22 -5.82
CA GLY A 8 14.88 -12.14 -5.39
C GLY A 8 14.06 -12.43 -4.12
N TRP A 9 13.27 -11.44 -3.72
CA TRP A 9 12.41 -11.48 -2.55
C TRP A 9 10.96 -11.80 -2.93
N GLU A 10 10.35 -12.75 -2.23
CA GLU A 10 8.95 -13.13 -2.38
C GLU A 10 8.19 -12.92 -1.06
N GLY A 11 7.03 -12.26 -1.14
CA GLY A 11 6.09 -12.17 -0.05
C GLY A 11 5.45 -13.53 0.26
N LYS A 12 5.06 -13.74 1.53
CA LYS A 12 4.49 -15.02 2.02
C LYS A 12 3.22 -15.52 1.29
N ASN A 13 2.50 -14.64 0.58
CA ASN A 13 1.30 -14.93 -0.18
C ASN A 13 1.53 -14.75 -1.70
N TYR A 14 2.78 -14.64 -2.15
CA TYR A 14 3.09 -14.58 -3.57
C TYR A 14 2.67 -15.89 -4.25
N ASP A 15 2.01 -15.75 -5.40
CA ASP A 15 1.57 -16.83 -6.27
C ASP A 15 1.62 -16.31 -7.71
N ASN A 16 2.42 -16.93 -8.56
CA ASN A 16 2.60 -16.52 -9.95
C ASN A 16 1.34 -16.76 -10.82
N ASN A 17 0.35 -17.51 -10.32
CA ASN A 17 -0.94 -17.69 -10.98
C ASN A 17 -1.92 -16.56 -10.69
N LEU A 18 -1.64 -15.71 -9.69
CA LEU A 18 -2.50 -14.57 -9.36
C LEU A 18 -2.13 -13.34 -10.18
N SER A 19 -3.08 -12.83 -10.95
CA SER A 19 -2.93 -11.54 -11.59
C SER A 19 -2.96 -10.39 -10.57
N THR A 20 -2.32 -9.26 -10.88
CA THR A 20 -2.38 -8.03 -10.07
C THR A 20 -3.82 -7.57 -9.81
N LYS A 21 -4.74 -7.82 -10.77
CA LYS A 21 -6.17 -7.52 -10.63
C LYS A 21 -6.84 -8.42 -9.59
N GLU A 22 -6.48 -9.70 -9.51
CA GLU A 22 -6.98 -10.63 -8.49
C GLU A 22 -6.41 -10.32 -7.12
N ILE A 23 -5.11 -10.05 -7.03
CA ILE A 23 -4.45 -9.57 -5.81
C ILE A 23 -5.18 -8.33 -5.27
N THR A 24 -5.50 -7.36 -6.14
CA THR A 24 -6.27 -6.17 -5.78
C THR A 24 -7.64 -6.51 -5.15
N LYS A 25 -8.36 -7.51 -5.69
CA LYS A 25 -9.65 -7.95 -5.14
C LYS A 25 -9.49 -8.61 -3.77
N ILE A 26 -8.50 -9.48 -3.62
CA ILE A 26 -8.21 -10.19 -2.37
C ILE A 26 -7.86 -9.18 -1.27
N VAL A 27 -6.94 -8.25 -1.54
CA VAL A 27 -6.54 -7.25 -0.54
C VAL A 27 -7.70 -6.33 -0.18
N ARG A 28 -8.52 -5.90 -1.15
CA ARG A 28 -9.75 -5.13 -0.86
C ARG A 28 -10.68 -5.84 0.12
N GLN A 29 -10.87 -7.15 -0.02
CA GLN A 29 -11.71 -7.93 0.90
C GLN A 29 -11.07 -8.02 2.30
N ARG A 30 -9.75 -8.24 2.36
CA ARG A 30 -9.01 -8.28 3.63
C ARG A 30 -9.08 -6.95 4.38
N LEU A 31 -8.86 -5.82 3.68
CA LEU A 31 -8.96 -4.47 4.25
C LEU A 31 -10.34 -4.21 4.84
N LYS A 32 -11.42 -4.56 4.12
CA LYS A 32 -12.79 -4.41 4.63
C LYS A 32 -13.07 -5.26 5.88
N LYS A 33 -12.45 -6.43 5.98
CA LYS A 33 -12.61 -7.33 7.13
C LYS A 33 -11.84 -6.84 8.35
N GLU A 34 -10.61 -6.39 8.16
CA GLU A 34 -9.71 -5.99 9.25
C GLU A 34 -9.96 -4.56 9.74
N PHE A 35 -10.37 -3.68 8.84
CA PHE A 35 -10.58 -2.26 9.10
C PHE A 35 -11.98 -1.83 8.64
N SER A 36 -13.02 -2.44 9.22
CA SER A 36 -14.42 -2.21 8.83
C SER A 36 -14.89 -0.76 9.00
N GLU A 37 -14.27 0.00 9.91
CA GLU A 37 -14.56 1.41 10.15
C GLU A 37 -13.76 2.36 9.25
N CYS A 38 -12.75 1.85 8.53
CA CYS A 38 -11.95 2.64 7.60
C CYS A 38 -12.45 2.44 6.17
N LYS A 39 -12.36 3.49 5.35
CA LYS A 39 -12.64 3.41 3.92
C LYS A 39 -11.35 3.48 3.12
N PHE A 40 -11.11 2.46 2.31
CA PHE A 40 -9.98 2.41 1.39
C PHE A 40 -10.42 2.51 -0.07
N SER A 41 -9.70 3.31 -0.85
CA SER A 41 -9.77 3.29 -2.31
C SER A 41 -8.56 2.55 -2.86
N VAL A 42 -8.76 1.30 -3.28
CA VAL A 42 -7.73 0.49 -3.94
C VAL A 42 -7.91 0.51 -5.45
N ARG A 43 -6.90 0.82 -6.25
CA ARG A 43 -7.00 0.92 -7.71
C ARG A 43 -5.89 0.11 -8.36
N TYR A 44 -6.27 -0.71 -9.33
CA TYR A 44 -5.35 -1.39 -10.22
C TYR A 44 -5.16 -0.57 -11.50
N LYS A 45 -3.94 -0.53 -12.02
CA LYS A 45 -3.62 0.04 -13.32
C LYS A 45 -2.65 -0.88 -14.06
N SER A 46 -2.91 -1.15 -15.34
CA SER A 46 -1.93 -1.74 -16.26
C SER A 46 -1.29 -0.66 -17.12
N PHE A 47 -0.07 -0.93 -17.58
CA PHE A 47 0.66 -0.10 -18.52
C PHE A 47 1.65 -0.96 -19.32
N ALA A 48 2.29 -0.38 -20.35
CA ALA A 48 3.30 -1.07 -21.13
C ALA A 48 4.48 -1.45 -20.21
N GLY A 49 4.74 -2.75 -20.06
CA GLY A 49 5.82 -3.26 -19.22
C GLY A 49 5.46 -3.52 -17.75
N GLY A 50 4.19 -3.41 -17.34
CA GLY A 50 3.85 -3.79 -15.97
C GLY A 50 2.46 -3.40 -15.48
N SER A 51 2.32 -3.42 -14.16
CA SER A 51 1.09 -3.04 -13.48
C SER A 51 1.36 -2.45 -12.11
N SER A 52 0.40 -1.68 -11.59
CA SER A 52 0.48 -1.10 -10.26
C SER A 52 -0.82 -1.22 -9.49
N ILE A 53 -0.70 -1.16 -8.17
CA ILE A 53 -1.80 -1.06 -7.23
C ILE A 53 -1.59 0.18 -6.37
N SER A 54 -2.55 1.10 -6.39
CA SER A 54 -2.59 2.26 -5.50
C SER A 54 -3.64 2.03 -4.41
N CYS A 55 -3.29 2.25 -3.15
CA CYS A 55 -4.21 2.19 -2.03
C CYS A 55 -4.25 3.55 -1.33
N ALA A 56 -5.43 4.14 -1.20
CA ALA A 56 -5.64 5.37 -0.44
C ALA A 56 -6.50 5.10 0.79
N LEU A 57 -6.05 5.53 1.97
CA LEU A 57 -6.91 5.67 3.15
C LEU A 57 -7.77 6.92 2.97
N VAL A 58 -9.07 6.75 2.72
CA VAL A 58 -9.99 7.86 2.39
C VAL A 58 -10.70 8.38 3.63
N SER A 59 -11.04 7.51 4.57
CA SER A 59 -11.67 7.92 5.81
C SER A 59 -11.38 6.94 6.95
N ALA A 60 -11.36 7.44 8.19
CA ALA A 60 -11.16 6.63 9.39
C ALA A 60 -11.76 7.33 10.64
N PRO A 61 -12.08 6.57 11.71
CA PRO A 61 -12.64 7.11 12.95
C PRO A 61 -11.57 7.65 13.92
N PHE A 62 -10.38 8.01 13.43
CA PHE A 62 -9.26 8.47 14.25
C PHE A 62 -8.48 9.56 13.53
N ASP A 63 -7.75 10.37 14.30
CA ASP A 63 -6.86 11.39 13.76
C ASP A 63 -5.70 10.73 13.02
N VAL A 64 -5.60 11.01 11.72
CA VAL A 64 -4.51 10.50 10.90
C VAL A 64 -3.28 11.38 11.01
N PHE A 65 -3.49 12.70 11.03
CA PHE A 65 -2.42 13.68 11.04
C PHE A 65 -2.17 14.24 12.45
N THR A 66 -0.92 14.56 12.75
CA THR A 66 -0.51 15.26 13.98
C THR A 66 -0.71 16.77 13.88
N GLU A 67 -0.84 17.28 12.66
CA GLU A 67 -1.07 18.68 12.32
C GLU A 67 -2.01 18.81 11.12
N ASP A 68 -2.64 19.98 10.95
CA ASP A 68 -3.56 20.20 9.83
C ASP A 68 -2.80 20.27 8.51
N LEU A 69 -3.13 19.33 7.61
CA LEU A 69 -2.57 19.29 6.27
C LEU A 69 -3.45 20.11 5.32
N LYS A 70 -2.89 21.16 4.70
CA LYS A 70 -3.67 22.11 3.84
C LYS A 70 -4.55 21.43 2.80
N ASP A 71 -4.01 20.41 2.12
CA ASP A 71 -4.72 19.72 1.03
C ASP A 71 -5.45 18.45 1.50
N GLY A 72 -5.30 18.06 2.78
CA GLY A 72 -5.84 16.83 3.36
C GLY A 72 -5.43 15.54 2.61
N TYR A 73 -4.41 15.62 1.75
CA TYR A 73 -3.92 14.56 0.88
C TYR A 73 -2.40 14.48 0.97
N ILE A 74 -1.87 13.26 1.04
CA ILE A 74 -0.43 13.02 0.90
C ILE A 74 -0.14 11.64 0.31
N GLN A 75 0.91 11.57 -0.52
CA GLN A 75 1.51 10.30 -0.93
C GLN A 75 2.46 9.80 0.16
N VAL A 76 2.29 8.55 0.57
CA VAL A 76 3.06 7.97 1.66
C VAL A 76 4.24 7.18 1.12
N ASN A 77 5.44 7.52 1.57
CA ASN A 77 6.60 6.66 1.36
C ASN A 77 6.49 5.45 2.30
N HIS A 78 5.92 4.36 1.79
CA HIS A 78 5.62 3.17 2.58
C HIS A 78 6.86 2.48 3.20
N PHE A 79 8.07 2.80 2.73
CA PHE A 79 9.33 2.30 3.30
C PHE A 79 9.73 3.00 4.62
N TYR A 80 9.22 4.21 4.87
CA TYR A 80 9.64 5.04 6.00
C TYR A 80 8.49 5.59 6.85
N ILE A 81 7.31 4.93 6.82
CA ILE A 81 6.10 5.34 7.57
C ILE A 81 6.40 5.69 9.03
N GLU A 82 7.23 4.90 9.70
CA GLU A 82 7.56 5.09 11.13
C GLU A 82 8.30 6.41 11.39
N LYS A 83 9.10 6.87 10.42
CA LYS A 83 9.92 8.10 10.50
C LYS A 83 9.13 9.37 10.15
N GLU A 84 7.93 9.23 9.60
CA GLU A 84 7.09 10.38 9.24
C GLU A 84 6.47 10.99 10.49
N ASN A 85 6.76 12.26 10.78
CA ASN A 85 6.24 12.94 11.97
C ASN A 85 4.80 13.44 11.79
N ILE A 86 4.31 13.46 10.55
CA ILE A 86 2.98 13.98 10.22
C ILE A 86 1.87 13.03 10.64
N PHE A 87 2.17 11.75 10.87
CA PHE A 87 1.18 10.71 11.16
C PHE A 87 1.14 10.41 12.65
N THR A 88 -0.07 10.22 13.18
CA THR A 88 -0.24 9.67 14.53
C THR A 88 0.26 8.23 14.60
N ASP A 89 0.61 7.75 15.79
CA ASP A 89 1.02 6.36 15.98
C ASP A 89 -0.04 5.36 15.49
N LYS A 90 -1.32 5.72 15.67
CA LYS A 90 -2.42 4.89 15.18
C LYS A 90 -2.47 4.82 13.66
N ALA A 91 -2.27 5.95 12.98
CA ALA A 91 -2.19 5.99 11.53
C ALA A 91 -1.00 5.18 11.01
N LYS A 92 0.18 5.31 11.63
CA LYS A 92 1.37 4.51 11.29
C LYS A 92 1.09 3.01 11.40
N GLU A 93 0.45 2.57 12.48
CA GLU A 93 0.07 1.17 12.67
C GLU A 93 -0.82 0.66 11.51
N VAL A 94 -1.84 1.42 11.14
CA VAL A 94 -2.76 1.06 10.04
C VAL A 94 -2.05 1.07 8.70
N LEU A 95 -1.32 2.13 8.36
CA LEU A 95 -0.60 2.27 7.09
C LEU A 95 0.46 1.17 6.92
N LYS A 96 1.12 0.77 8.01
CA LYS A 96 2.06 -0.35 8.02
C LYS A 96 1.37 -1.68 7.77
N LYS A 97 0.27 -1.97 8.47
CA LYS A 97 -0.52 -3.20 8.23
C LYS A 97 -1.03 -3.27 6.79
N VAL A 98 -1.51 -2.15 6.25
CA VAL A 98 -1.90 -2.04 4.83
C VAL A 98 -0.72 -2.36 3.92
N THR A 99 0.45 -1.77 4.17
CA THR A 99 1.68 -2.04 3.42
C THR A 99 2.05 -3.52 3.48
N ASP A 100 2.05 -4.12 4.67
CA ASP A 100 2.36 -5.54 4.88
C ASP A 100 1.38 -6.47 4.14
N MET A 101 0.10 -6.09 4.04
CA MET A 101 -0.86 -6.85 3.23
C MET A 101 -0.47 -6.86 1.76
N PHE A 102 -0.14 -5.72 1.17
CA PHE A 102 0.23 -5.64 -0.25
C PHE A 102 1.59 -6.30 -0.51
N THR A 103 2.61 -5.98 0.29
CA THR A 103 3.94 -6.57 0.14
C THR A 103 3.91 -8.08 0.31
N SER A 104 3.00 -8.63 1.12
CA SER A 104 2.85 -10.09 1.24
C SER A 104 2.52 -10.82 -0.08
N PHE A 105 1.96 -10.15 -1.08
CA PHE A 105 1.71 -10.71 -2.42
C PHE A 105 2.75 -10.29 -3.47
N ASN A 106 3.71 -9.46 -3.08
CA ASN A 106 4.66 -8.87 -4.00
C ASN A 106 5.86 -9.80 -4.20
N TYR A 107 6.42 -9.74 -5.39
CA TYR A 107 7.72 -10.29 -5.74
C TYR A 107 8.59 -9.15 -6.24
N ASN A 108 9.85 -9.13 -5.80
CA ASN A 108 10.83 -8.16 -6.25
C ASN A 108 12.21 -8.80 -6.38
N ASP A 109 12.68 -8.88 -7.63
CA ASP A 109 14.04 -9.31 -8.02
C ASP A 109 14.76 -8.22 -8.81
N SER A 110 14.43 -6.95 -8.52
CA SER A 110 15.06 -5.82 -9.21
C SER A 110 16.56 -5.77 -8.87
N ASP A 111 17.41 -5.78 -9.90
CA ASP A 111 18.86 -5.65 -9.79
C ASP A 111 19.33 -4.40 -10.55
N ALA A 112 20.03 -3.51 -9.84
CA ALA A 112 20.45 -2.21 -10.38
C ALA A 112 21.41 -2.29 -11.59
N GLN A 113 22.04 -3.44 -11.86
CA GLN A 113 22.99 -3.64 -12.97
C GLN A 113 22.38 -4.33 -14.20
N ILE A 114 21.33 -5.16 -14.04
CA ILE A 114 20.96 -6.13 -15.09
C ILE A 114 19.47 -6.05 -15.45
N ASP A 115 18.62 -5.73 -14.47
CA ASP A 115 17.17 -5.80 -14.57
C ASP A 115 16.56 -4.59 -13.85
N TYR A 116 16.32 -3.53 -14.62
CA TYR A 116 15.54 -2.41 -14.15
C TYR A 116 14.07 -2.85 -14.05
N PHE A 117 13.69 -3.35 -12.87
CA PHE A 117 12.33 -3.50 -12.34
C PHE A 117 11.58 -4.84 -12.54
N SER A 118 12.17 -5.97 -12.17
CA SER A 118 11.46 -7.24 -11.99
C SER A 118 10.58 -7.22 -10.73
N THR A 119 9.35 -6.72 -10.88
CA THR A 119 8.30 -6.86 -9.87
C THR A 119 6.97 -7.24 -10.51
N ASN A 120 6.17 -8.05 -9.80
CA ASN A 120 4.83 -8.40 -10.29
C ASN A 120 3.86 -7.20 -10.29
N PHE A 121 4.07 -6.23 -9.38
CA PHE A 121 3.37 -4.94 -9.40
C PHE A 121 4.07 -3.87 -8.57
N TYR A 122 3.90 -2.60 -8.96
CA TYR A 122 4.29 -1.47 -8.12
C TYR A 122 3.20 -1.12 -7.12
N PHE A 123 3.57 -0.82 -5.87
CA PHE A 123 2.64 -0.42 -4.83
C PHE A 123 2.78 1.07 -4.49
N HIS A 124 1.65 1.77 -4.45
CA HIS A 124 1.56 3.16 -4.02
C HIS A 124 0.58 3.29 -2.86
N LEU A 125 0.99 3.99 -1.80
CA LEU A 125 0.17 4.25 -0.63
C LEU A 125 -0.11 5.75 -0.51
N GLU A 126 -1.35 6.10 -0.19
CA GLU A 126 -1.81 7.48 -0.06
C GLU A 126 -2.73 7.62 1.16
N VAL A 127 -2.81 8.82 1.73
CA VAL A 127 -3.87 9.25 2.64
C VAL A 127 -4.63 10.37 1.94
N GLY A 128 -5.95 10.25 1.85
CA GLY A 128 -6.75 11.04 0.91
C GLY A 128 -6.43 10.67 -0.54
N GLN A 129 -6.94 11.45 -1.49
CA GLN A 129 -6.58 11.38 -2.91
C GLN A 129 -6.48 12.80 -3.46
N TRP A 130 -5.82 12.95 -4.62
CA TRP A 130 -5.86 14.22 -5.35
C TRP A 130 -7.31 14.72 -5.50
N ASP A 131 -7.56 15.95 -5.06
CA ASP A 131 -8.88 16.61 -5.05
C ASP A 131 -9.95 15.91 -4.19
N LYS A 132 -9.53 15.01 -3.29
CA LYS A 132 -10.41 14.28 -2.35
C LYS A 132 -9.68 14.09 -1.01
N PRO A 133 -9.66 15.12 -0.14
CA PRO A 133 -8.97 15.03 1.14
C PRO A 133 -9.49 13.88 2.00
N PHE A 134 -8.65 13.42 2.92
CA PHE A 134 -9.04 12.47 3.96
C PHE A 134 -10.17 13.03 4.82
N ILE A 135 -11.10 12.14 5.24
CA ILE A 135 -12.25 12.50 6.05
C ILE A 135 -12.20 11.75 7.38
N LYS A 136 -12.15 12.48 8.50
CA LYS A 136 -12.36 11.90 9.83
C LYS A 136 -13.86 11.65 10.05
N THR A 137 -14.24 10.44 10.43
CA THR A 137 -15.66 10.04 10.52
C THR A 137 -16.23 10.02 11.93
N ALA A 138 -15.40 10.26 12.95
CA ALA A 138 -15.78 10.28 14.36
C ALA A 138 -15.08 11.44 15.08
#